data_AF-A0A1M4YGX0-F1
#
_entry.id   AF-A0A1M4YGX0-F1
#
_cell.length_a   1.000
_cell.length_b   1.000
_cell.length_c   1.000
_cell.angle_alpha   90.00
_cell.angle_beta   90.00
_cell.angle_gamma   90.00
#
_symmetry.space_group_name_H-M   'P 1'
#
loop_
_entity.id
_entity.type
_entity.pdbx_description
1 polymer ?
#
loop_
_entity_poly.entity_id
_entity_poly.type
_entity_poly.pdbx_seq_one_letter_code
_entity_poly.pdbx_strand_id
1 'polypeptide(L)'
;YSIVFKSWRANWDRLSRFFDYTPAIRKIIYTTNPIESYHRMVRKVTKTKGAFSSEDAIVKQIYLATINANTKWHGQMFGWSTVRTELMNYFGDRLLKK
;
A
#
# COMPACT_ATOMS: atom_id res chain seq x y z
N TYR A 1 0.17 25.21 8.14
CA TYR A 1 -0.14 24.74 6.77
C TYR A 1 0.92 25.05 5.72
N SER A 2 1.73 26.11 5.84
CA SER A 2 2.78 26.45 4.84
C SER A 2 3.73 25.30 4.49
N ILE A 3 4.13 24.50 5.48
CA ILE A 3 5.01 23.31 5.30
C ILE A 3 4.34 22.25 4.41
N VAL A 4 3.04 22.02 4.59
CA VAL A 4 2.29 21.04 3.78
C VAL A 4 2.30 21.49 2.31
N PHE A 5 1.92 22.73 2.03
CA PHE A 5 1.92 23.26 0.67
C PHE A 5 3.33 23.28 0.04
N LYS A 6 4.37 23.55 0.83
CA LYS A 6 5.76 23.48 0.36
C LYS A 6 6.13 22.06 -0.06
N SER A 7 5.77 21.05 0.73
CA SER A 7 6.01 19.64 0.40
C SER A 7 5.24 19.21 -0.86
N TRP A 8 3.97 19.59 -0.99
CA TRP A 8 3.16 19.30 -2.19
C TRP A 8 3.75 19.91 -3.45
N ARG A 9 4.16 21.19 -3.40
CA ARG A 9 4.79 21.87 -4.54
C ARG A 9 6.12 21.24 -4.92
N ALA A 10 6.95 20.90 -3.93
CA ALA A 10 8.26 20.27 -4.15
C ALA A 10 8.16 18.86 -4.76
N ASN A 11 7.08 18.13 -4.48
CA ASN A 11 6.86 16.77 -4.98
C ASN A 11 5.84 16.70 -6.12
N TRP A 12 5.39 17.84 -6.66
CA TRP A 12 4.28 17.91 -7.60
C TRP A 12 4.51 17.07 -8.86
N ASP A 13 5.73 17.10 -9.40
CA ASP A 13 6.08 16.34 -10.61
C ASP A 13 5.90 14.82 -10.45
N ARG A 14 6.11 14.29 -9.24
CA ARG A 14 5.88 12.88 -8.92
C ARG A 14 4.42 12.60 -8.63
N LEU A 15 3.76 13.49 -7.89
CA LEU A 15 2.38 13.32 -7.47
C LEU A 15 1.39 13.49 -8.62
N SER A 16 1.69 14.35 -9.60
CA SER A 16 0.83 14.62 -10.76
C SER A 16 0.63 13.39 -11.66
N ARG A 17 1.60 12.45 -11.69
CA ARG A 17 1.48 11.17 -12.42
C ARG A 17 0.32 10.31 -11.95
N PHE A 18 -0.19 10.56 -10.75
CA PHE A 18 -1.43 9.94 -10.29
C PHE A 18 -2.61 10.22 -11.23
N PHE A 19 -2.65 11.40 -11.86
CA PHE A 19 -3.73 11.80 -12.77
C PHE A 19 -3.65 11.14 -14.15
N ASP A 20 -2.52 10.53 -14.50
CA ASP A 20 -2.36 9.76 -15.75
C ASP A 20 -3.18 8.46 -15.73
N TYR A 21 -3.63 8.01 -14.55
CA TYR A 21 -4.39 6.77 -14.37
C TYR A 21 -5.91 6.98 -14.45
N THR A 22 -6.61 5.95 -14.92
CA THR A 22 -8.07 5.98 -15.02
C THR A 22 -8.74 6.02 -13.63
N PRO A 23 -10.00 6.49 -13.52
CA PRO A 23 -10.67 6.62 -12.22
C PRO A 23 -10.69 5.34 -11.38
N ALA A 24 -10.81 4.18 -12.02
CA ALA A 24 -10.81 2.87 -11.35
C ALA A 24 -9.45 2.56 -10.70
N ILE A 25 -8.35 2.84 -11.40
CA ILE A 25 -6.98 2.62 -10.88
C ILE A 25 -6.68 3.65 -9.79
N ARG A 26 -7.05 4.93 -9.99
CA ARG A 26 -6.90 5.99 -8.99
C ARG A 26 -7.57 5.63 -7.67
N LYS A 27 -8.78 5.05 -7.72
CA LYS A 27 -9.51 4.59 -6.54
C LYS A 27 -8.69 3.65 -5.68
N ILE A 28 -7.94 2.73 -6.28
CA ILE A 28 -7.09 1.79 -5.54
C ILE A 28 -5.91 2.51 -4.91
N ILE A 29 -5.25 3.37 -5.67
CA ILE A 29 -4.05 4.08 -5.22
C ILE A 29 -4.34 4.95 -3.99
N TYR A 30 -5.46 5.69 -3.97
CA TYR A 30 -5.81 6.51 -2.80
C TYR A 30 -6.52 5.74 -1.68
N THR A 31 -6.86 4.47 -1.89
CA THR A 31 -7.47 3.66 -0.83
C THR A 31 -6.39 3.29 0.20
N THR A 32 -6.43 3.96 1.36
CA THR A 32 -5.42 3.80 2.40
C THR A 32 -5.68 2.61 3.34
N ASN A 33 -6.88 2.05 3.35
CA ASN A 33 -7.28 1.01 4.29
C ASN A 33 -6.33 -0.20 4.34
N PRO A 34 -5.84 -0.78 3.22
CA PRO A 34 -4.90 -1.90 3.27
C PRO A 34 -3.57 -1.54 3.97
N ILE A 35 -2.98 -0.40 3.62
CA ILE A 35 -1.68 0.01 4.17
C ILE A 35 -1.81 0.48 5.62
N GLU A 36 -2.88 1.19 5.97
CA GLU A 36 -3.17 1.63 7.33
C GLU A 36 -3.47 0.45 8.25
N SER A 37 -4.23 -0.54 7.78
CA SER A 37 -4.53 -1.78 8.50
C SER A 37 -3.24 -2.56 8.82
N TYR A 38 -2.35 -2.69 7.83
CA TYR A 38 -1.04 -3.31 8.05
C TYR A 38 -0.20 -2.52 9.07
N HIS A 39 -0.06 -1.21 8.90
CA HIS A 39 0.68 -0.36 9.86
C HIS A 39 0.10 -0.43 11.28
N ARG A 40 -1.23 -0.49 11.42
CA ARG A 40 -1.91 -0.65 12.71
C ARG A 40 -1.52 -1.98 13.37
N MET A 41 -1.45 -3.07 12.61
CA MET A 41 -1.03 -4.35 13.13
C MET A 41 0.45 -4.35 13.56
N VAL A 42 1.34 -3.78 12.74
CA VAL A 42 2.76 -3.62 13.10
C VAL A 42 2.89 -2.83 14.40
N ARG A 43 2.23 -1.67 14.50
CA ARG A 43 2.20 -0.88 15.75
C ARG A 43 1.64 -1.66 16.93
N LYS A 44 0.62 -2.52 16.73
CA LYS A 44 0.04 -3.34 17.80
C LYS A 44 1.06 -4.32 18.38
N VAL A 45 1.92 -4.92 17.56
CA VAL A 45 2.92 -5.89 18.03
C VAL A 45 4.19 -5.24 18.58
N THR A 46 4.49 -4.00 18.18
CA THR A 46 5.67 -3.27 18.67
C THR A 46 5.37 -2.40 19.89
N LYS A 47 4.15 -1.88 20.06
CA LYS A 47 3.83 -0.94 21.16
C LYS A 47 4.09 -1.47 22.57
N THR A 48 4.06 -2.79 22.78
CA THR A 48 4.27 -3.42 24.09
C THR A 48 5.73 -3.77 24.36
N LYS A 49 6.60 -3.68 23.34
CA LYS A 49 8.03 -3.96 23.45
C LYS A 49 8.76 -2.63 23.64
N GLY A 50 9.25 -2.36 24.85
CA GLY A 50 9.99 -1.12 25.15
C GLY A 50 11.33 -1.02 24.40
N ALA A 51 12.05 -2.14 24.28
CA ALA A 51 13.27 -2.26 23.49
C ALA A 51 13.37 -3.66 22.89
N PHE A 52 14.12 -3.78 21.78
CA PHE A 52 14.47 -5.05 21.17
C PHE A 52 15.93 -5.38 21.49
N SER A 53 16.23 -6.67 21.69
CA SER A 53 17.56 -7.16 22.05
C SER A 53 18.56 -7.12 20.87
N SER A 54 18.06 -7.11 19.64
CA SER A 54 18.85 -6.97 18.41
C SER A 54 17.96 -6.51 17.25
N GLU A 55 18.58 -6.10 16.15
CA GLU A 55 17.87 -5.79 14.90
C GLU A 55 17.12 -7.02 14.34
N ASP A 56 17.74 -8.20 14.42
CA ASP A 56 17.10 -9.46 14.02
C ASP A 56 15.81 -9.73 14.81
N ALA A 57 15.77 -9.34 16.09
CA ALA A 57 14.59 -9.54 16.93
C ALA A 57 13.40 -8.71 16.44
N ILE A 58 13.61 -7.46 16.01
CA ILE A 58 12.53 -6.63 15.45
C ILE A 58 12.10 -7.14 14.07
N VAL A 59 13.05 -7.55 13.22
CA VAL A 59 12.74 -8.11 11.90
C VAL A 59 11.90 -9.38 12.02
N LYS A 60 12.28 -10.31 12.92
CA LYS A 60 11.49 -11.52 13.21
C LYS A 60 10.08 -11.18 13.71
N GLN A 61 9.95 -10.18 14.58
CA GLN A 61 8.65 -9.75 15.09
C GLN A 61 7.74 -9.21 13.98
N ILE A 62 8.27 -8.39 13.07
CA ILE A 62 7.54 -7.86 11.91
C ILE A 62 7.18 -8.97 10.93
N TYR A 63 8.10 -9.92 10.71
CA TYR A 63 7.85 -11.10 9.87
C TYR A 63 6.68 -11.93 10.40
N LEU A 64 6.68 -12.28 11.69
CA LEU A 64 5.59 -13.02 12.32
C LEU A 64 4.26 -12.24 12.26
N ALA A 65 4.29 -10.93 12.46
CA ALA A 65 3.11 -10.09 12.30
C ALA A 65 2.57 -10.13 10.85
N THR A 66 3.46 -10.10 9.86
CA THR A 66 3.10 -10.15 8.44
C THR A 66 2.48 -11.50 8.07
N ILE A 67 3.01 -12.62 8.55
CA ILE A 67 2.38 -13.94 8.38
C ILE A 67 0.96 -13.93 8.96
N ASN A 68 0.79 -13.40 10.17
CA ASN A 68 -0.51 -13.31 10.81
C ASN A 68 -1.48 -12.41 10.04
N ALA A 69 -1.04 -11.29 9.46
CA ALA A 69 -1.87 -10.48 8.54
C ALA A 69 -2.32 -11.28 7.32
N ASN A 70 -1.42 -12.04 6.72
CA ASN A 70 -1.68 -12.75 5.48
C ASN A 70 -2.84 -13.75 5.62
N THR A 71 -3.05 -14.31 6.82
CA THR A 71 -4.22 -15.16 7.11
C THR A 71 -5.58 -14.48 6.87
N LYS A 72 -5.63 -13.14 6.84
CA LYS A 72 -6.85 -12.35 6.65
C LYS A 72 -7.00 -11.80 5.23
N TRP A 73 -6.01 -11.98 4.34
CA TRP A 73 -5.95 -11.37 3.01
C TRP A 73 -6.43 -12.29 1.88
N HIS A 74 -7.36 -13.20 2.18
CA HIS A 74 -7.94 -14.13 1.21
C HIS A 74 -9.10 -13.53 0.37
N GLY A 75 -9.49 -12.29 0.64
CA GLY A 75 -10.62 -11.64 -0.03
C GLY A 75 -10.25 -11.01 -1.37
N GLN A 76 -11.21 -10.99 -2.30
CA GLN A 76 -11.09 -10.23 -3.54
C GLN A 76 -11.44 -8.76 -3.29
N MET A 77 -10.65 -7.85 -3.88
CA MET A 77 -10.94 -6.41 -3.82
C MET A 77 -12.25 -6.09 -4.54
N PHE A 78 -13.06 -5.21 -3.94
CA PHE A 78 -14.29 -4.73 -4.56
C PHE A 78 -14.02 -4.08 -5.93
N GLY A 79 -14.77 -4.50 -6.96
CA GLY A 79 -14.62 -3.95 -8.32
C GLY A 79 -13.35 -4.38 -9.05
N TRP A 80 -12.67 -5.45 -8.59
CA TRP A 80 -11.42 -5.91 -9.21
C TRP A 80 -11.53 -6.26 -10.69
N SER A 81 -12.68 -6.76 -11.16
CA SER A 81 -12.89 -7.08 -12.59
C SER A 81 -12.72 -5.85 -13.47
N THR A 82 -13.40 -4.75 -13.15
CA THR A 82 -13.29 -3.48 -13.88
C THR A 82 -11.87 -2.95 -13.85
N VAL A 83 -11.26 -2.94 -12.66
CA VAL A 83 -9.87 -2.49 -12.48
C VAL A 83 -8.91 -3.31 -13.34
N ARG A 84 -9.09 -4.63 -13.37
CA ARG A 84 -8.24 -5.53 -14.14
C ARG A 84 -8.30 -5.21 -15.63
N THR A 85 -9.50 -4.97 -16.17
CA THR A 85 -9.68 -4.55 -17.56
C THR A 85 -9.00 -3.22 -17.84
N GLU A 86 -9.16 -2.24 -16.96
CA GLU A 86 -8.50 -0.93 -17.07
C GLU A 86 -6.98 -1.04 -17.03
N LEU A 87 -6.43 -1.89 -16.16
CA LEU A 87 -5.00 -2.18 -16.11
C LEU A 87 -4.50 -2.85 -17.38
N MET A 88 -5.26 -3.81 -17.93
CA MET A 88 -4.93 -4.46 -19.20
C MET A 88 -4.93 -3.47 -20.36
N ASN A 89 -5.91 -2.57 -20.42
CA ASN A 89 -5.97 -1.53 -21.45
C ASN A 89 -4.81 -0.53 -21.32
N TYR A 90 -4.47 -0.13 -20.10
CA TYR A 90 -3.42 0.87 -19.84
C TYR A 90 -2.00 0.31 -20.01
N PHE A 91 -1.75 -0.93 -19.58
CA PHE A 91 -0.42 -1.56 -19.61
C PHE A 91 -0.21 -2.59 -20.73
N GLY A 92 -1.27 -2.88 -21.50
CA GLY A 92 -1.25 -3.74 -22.69
C GLY A 92 -0.48 -5.03 -22.49
N ASP A 93 0.56 -5.20 -23.32
CA ASP A 93 1.38 -6.41 -23.44
C ASP A 93 2.15 -6.78 -22.16
N ARG A 94 2.33 -5.85 -21.21
CA ARG A 94 3.07 -6.12 -19.97
C ARG A 94 2.35 -7.10 -19.05
N LEU A 95 1.03 -7.17 -19.13
CA LEU A 95 0.20 -8.05 -18.29
C LEU A 95 -0.24 -9.32 -19.03
N LEU A 96 -0.02 -9.40 -20.35
CA LEU A 96 -0.42 -10.53 -21.19
C LEU A 96 0.66 -11.61 -21.37
N LYS A 97 1.87 -11.42 -20.83
CA LYS A 97 2.89 -12.49 -20.82
C LYS A 97 2.51 -13.56 -19.79
N LYS A 98 1.90 -14.64 -20.29
CA LYS A 98 1.85 -15.94 -19.65
C LYS A 98 3.11 -16.73 -19.97
#